data_AF-A0A4V5TSK7-F1
#
_entry.id   AF-A0A4V5TSK7-F1
#
_cell.length_a   1.000
_cell.length_b   1.000
_cell.length_c   1.000
_cell.angle_alpha   90.00
_cell.angle_beta   90.00
_cell.angle_gamma   90.00
#
_symmetry.space_group_name_H-M   'P 1'
#
loop_
_entity.id
_entity.type
_entity.pdbx_description
1 polymer ?
#
loop_
_entity_poly.entity_id
_entity_poly.type
_entity_poly.pdbx_seq_one_letter_code
_entity_poly.pdbx_strand_id
1 'polypeptide(L)'
;MYWEVTEVEAAFELFLVFLRKGKIEKNERDLYQLYDKEQVQDILHHLIEKKANMKIFEAKDGLYIVPNMDNEIFSYSNEELRIKMKLKNNRELYLAYFAMLTVVSKFYNSEDQTLSTRVYVTIEDVESTINYHIEQFEKSIKEFDDTEDLADFYDLDIDGIVKAWDGLKVYDEKAKNIELTEKNRIGFLLKVFRFMQEEHLFIVREYKEIELTEKLKRIVTSYYFNSFRKEQLMNLLQKSDGRVGN
;
A
#
# COMPACT_ATOMS: atom_id res chain seq x y z
N MET A 1 12.48 -27.70 22.52
CA MET A 1 12.59 -28.19 21.14
C MET A 1 14.02 -27.96 20.70
N TYR A 2 14.64 -28.93 20.02
CA TYR A 2 16.00 -28.79 19.49
C TYR A 2 15.90 -28.90 17.97
N TRP A 3 16.48 -27.94 17.26
CA TRP A 3 16.57 -27.94 15.79
C TRP A 3 17.92 -28.51 15.36
N GLU A 4 17.94 -29.25 14.26
CA GLU A 4 19.17 -29.69 13.63
C GLU A 4 19.85 -28.55 12.87
N VAL A 5 21.17 -28.63 12.69
CA VAL A 5 21.94 -27.61 11.96
C VAL A 5 21.41 -27.43 10.53
N THR A 6 21.07 -28.53 9.87
CA THR A 6 20.52 -28.55 8.50
C THR A 6 19.17 -27.85 8.38
N GLU A 7 18.33 -27.93 9.42
CA GLU A 7 17.03 -27.25 9.48
C GLU A 7 17.20 -25.74 9.63
N VAL A 8 18.15 -25.33 10.49
CA VAL A 8 18.51 -23.92 10.69
C VAL A 8 19.12 -23.33 9.42
N GLU A 9 20.02 -24.06 8.75
CA GLU A 9 20.61 -23.64 7.47
C GLU A 9 19.53 -23.45 6.40
N ALA A 10 18.59 -24.38 6.28
CA ALA A 10 17.48 -24.27 5.32
C ALA A 10 16.56 -23.08 5.61
N ALA A 11 16.18 -22.88 6.88
CA ALA A 11 15.36 -21.73 7.27
C ALA A 11 16.09 -20.40 6.99
N PHE A 12 17.39 -20.35 7.25
CA PHE A 12 18.21 -19.17 6.98
C PHE A 12 18.36 -18.92 5.47
N GLU A 13 18.51 -19.96 4.66
CA GLU A 13 18.53 -19.84 3.20
C GLU A 13 17.23 -19.23 2.67
N LEU A 14 16.07 -19.73 3.12
CA LEU A 14 14.77 -19.15 2.76
C LEU A 14 14.66 -17.69 3.19
N PHE A 15 15.13 -17.36 4.39
CA PHE A 15 15.19 -15.97 4.85
C PHE A 15 16.04 -15.09 3.94
N LEU A 16 17.23 -15.53 3.53
CA LEU A 16 18.07 -14.78 2.58
C LEU A 16 17.42 -14.61 1.20
N VAL A 17 16.56 -15.55 0.76
CA VAL A 17 15.77 -15.37 -0.46
C VAL A 17 14.71 -14.29 -0.24
N PHE A 18 13.99 -14.32 0.88
CA PHE A 18 13.03 -13.28 1.23
C PHE A 18 13.67 -11.90 1.31
N LEU A 19 14.87 -11.76 1.90
CA LEU A 19 15.59 -10.48 1.94
C LEU A 19 15.90 -9.91 0.56
N ARG A 20 16.18 -10.78 -0.42
CA ARG A 20 16.56 -10.36 -1.78
C ARG A 20 15.38 -10.06 -2.68
N LYS A 21 14.31 -10.86 -2.57
CA LYS A 21 13.18 -10.83 -3.53
C LYS A 21 11.88 -10.33 -2.91
N GLY A 22 11.75 -10.32 -1.58
CA GLY A 22 10.50 -10.09 -0.86
C GLY A 22 9.43 -11.18 -1.03
N LYS A 23 9.69 -12.20 -1.86
CA LYS A 23 8.78 -13.30 -2.18
C LYS A 23 9.52 -14.58 -2.60
N ILE A 24 8.82 -15.70 -2.49
CA ILE A 24 9.17 -16.99 -3.11
C ILE A 24 7.96 -17.40 -3.96
N GLU A 25 8.15 -17.58 -5.26
CA GLU A 25 7.07 -17.95 -6.18
C GLU A 25 6.74 -19.45 -6.10
N LYS A 26 5.47 -19.81 -6.32
CA LYS A 26 5.01 -21.21 -6.26
C LYS A 26 5.67 -22.14 -7.29
N ASN A 27 6.28 -21.59 -8.33
CA ASN A 27 7.04 -22.33 -9.33
C ASN A 27 8.48 -22.65 -8.86
N GLU A 28 8.99 -22.01 -7.79
CA GLU A 28 10.30 -22.26 -7.16
C GLU A 28 10.21 -23.50 -6.27
N ARG A 29 9.99 -24.67 -6.91
CA ARG A 29 9.64 -25.94 -6.25
C ARG A 29 10.61 -26.34 -5.14
N ASP A 30 11.92 -26.14 -5.34
CA ASP A 30 12.93 -26.54 -4.37
C ASP A 30 12.84 -25.70 -3.09
N LEU A 31 12.59 -24.39 -3.22
CA LEU A 31 12.40 -23.49 -2.06
C LEU A 31 11.09 -23.80 -1.33
N TYR A 32 10.02 -24.11 -2.07
CA TYR A 32 8.76 -24.54 -1.48
C TYR A 32 8.90 -25.87 -0.73
N GLN A 33 9.62 -26.84 -1.29
CA GLN A 33 9.90 -28.10 -0.59
C GLN A 33 10.71 -27.91 0.70
N LEU A 34 11.63 -26.94 0.72
CA LEU A 34 12.32 -26.56 1.96
C LEU A 34 11.35 -25.93 2.96
N TYR A 35 10.48 -25.04 2.50
CA TYR A 35 9.46 -24.40 3.34
C TYR A 35 8.44 -25.39 3.89
N ASP A 36 8.07 -26.44 3.17
CA ASP A 36 7.05 -27.41 3.60
C ASP A 36 7.51 -28.33 4.75
N LYS A 37 8.79 -28.30 5.12
CA LYS A 37 9.31 -29.08 6.26
C LYS A 37 8.87 -28.44 7.58
N GLU A 38 8.22 -29.22 8.44
CA GLU A 38 7.65 -28.75 9.72
C GLU A 38 8.66 -28.00 10.59
N GLN A 39 9.89 -28.52 10.74
CA GLN A 39 10.92 -27.88 11.54
C GLN A 39 11.42 -26.56 10.93
N VAL A 40 11.46 -26.46 9.60
CA VAL A 40 11.84 -25.23 8.90
C VAL A 40 10.75 -24.17 9.08
N GLN A 41 9.47 -24.54 9.00
CA GLN A 41 8.34 -23.65 9.31
C GLN A 41 8.37 -23.18 10.76
N ASP A 42 8.64 -24.09 11.69
CA ASP A 42 8.75 -23.75 13.12
C ASP A 42 9.82 -22.67 13.33
N ILE A 43 11.02 -22.86 12.78
CA ILE A 43 12.10 -21.86 12.85
C ILE A 43 11.67 -20.54 12.19
N LEU A 44 11.10 -20.59 10.99
CA LEU A 44 10.68 -19.39 10.26
C LEU A 44 9.66 -18.58 11.07
N HIS A 45 8.60 -19.22 11.56
CA HIS A 45 7.49 -18.54 12.23
C HIS A 45 7.78 -18.20 13.71
N HIS A 46 8.58 -18.99 14.43
CA HIS A 46 8.79 -18.81 15.87
C HIS A 46 10.10 -18.06 16.20
N LEU A 47 11.12 -18.20 15.35
CA LEU A 47 12.40 -17.50 15.51
C LEU A 47 12.51 -16.30 14.56
N ILE A 48 12.48 -16.55 13.25
CA ILE A 48 12.85 -15.55 12.25
C ILE A 48 11.84 -14.40 12.22
N GLU A 49 10.54 -14.68 12.12
CA GLU A 49 9.49 -13.66 12.18
C GLU A 49 9.64 -12.75 13.41
N LYS A 50 9.87 -13.34 14.58
CA LYS A 50 10.01 -12.60 15.84
C LYS A 50 11.29 -11.76 15.88
N LYS A 51 12.42 -12.32 15.44
CA LYS A 51 13.73 -11.64 15.50
C LYS A 51 13.89 -10.57 14.44
N ALA A 52 13.33 -10.81 13.26
CA ALA A 52 13.36 -9.87 12.14
C ALA A 52 12.14 -8.94 12.11
N ASN A 53 11.28 -9.00 13.14
CA ASN A 53 10.05 -8.22 13.30
C ASN A 53 9.15 -8.19 12.05
N MET A 54 8.96 -9.35 11.42
CA MET A 54 8.22 -9.49 10.17
C MET A 54 7.29 -10.70 10.23
N LYS A 55 6.53 -10.89 9.15
CA LYS A 55 5.60 -11.99 9.00
C LYS A 55 5.72 -12.65 7.65
N ILE A 56 5.67 -13.98 7.64
CA ILE A 56 5.65 -14.80 6.43
C ILE A 56 4.24 -15.34 6.25
N PHE A 57 3.69 -15.22 5.05
CA PHE A 57 2.41 -15.84 4.73
C PHE A 57 2.40 -16.43 3.33
N GLU A 58 1.57 -17.46 3.18
CA GLU A 58 1.27 -18.06 1.89
C GLU A 58 0.05 -17.40 1.25
N ALA A 59 0.21 -16.94 0.01
CA ALA A 59 -0.88 -16.59 -0.90
C ALA A 59 -0.93 -17.58 -2.07
N LYS A 60 -1.88 -17.38 -2.99
CA LYS A 60 -2.14 -18.33 -4.08
C LYS A 60 -0.93 -18.57 -4.98
N ASP A 61 -0.13 -17.53 -5.20
CA ASP A 61 0.97 -17.45 -6.16
C ASP A 61 2.37 -17.55 -5.52
N GLY A 62 2.49 -17.49 -4.19
CA GLY A 62 3.78 -17.46 -3.52
C GLY A 62 3.73 -17.30 -2.01
N LEU A 63 4.91 -17.39 -1.40
CA LEU A 63 5.16 -16.94 -0.02
C LEU A 63 5.67 -15.50 -0.05
N TYR A 64 5.27 -14.71 0.93
CA TYR A 64 5.64 -13.30 1.04
C TYR A 64 6.10 -12.95 2.45
N ILE A 65 7.00 -11.98 2.53
CA ILE A 65 7.33 -11.31 3.79
C ILE A 65 6.68 -9.93 3.86
N VAL A 66 6.19 -9.59 5.04
CA VAL A 66 5.69 -8.25 5.37
C VAL A 66 6.27 -7.81 6.70
N PRO A 67 6.93 -6.64 6.76
CA PRO A 67 7.41 -6.10 8.01
C PRO A 67 6.25 -5.68 8.91
N ASN A 68 6.44 -5.80 10.23
CA ASN A 68 5.56 -5.15 11.20
C ASN A 68 5.81 -3.63 11.21
N MET A 69 4.89 -2.86 11.81
CA MET A 69 4.89 -1.38 11.71
C MET A 69 6.12 -0.72 12.33
N ASP A 70 6.67 -1.32 13.39
CA ASP A 70 7.84 -0.85 14.14
C ASP A 70 9.14 -1.48 13.63
N ASN A 71 9.14 -2.01 12.41
CA ASN A 71 10.30 -2.66 11.83
C ASN A 71 11.25 -1.65 11.19
N GLU A 72 12.33 -1.29 11.87
CA GLU A 72 13.31 -0.33 11.35
C GLU A 72 14.19 -0.87 10.21
N ILE A 73 14.30 -2.19 10.07
CA ILE A 73 15.22 -2.84 9.11
C ILE A 73 14.60 -2.89 7.71
N PHE A 74 13.29 -3.11 7.65
CA PHE A 74 12.54 -3.36 6.42
C PHE A 74 11.56 -2.23 6.06
N SER A 75 11.51 -1.17 6.86
CA SER A 75 10.72 0.03 6.56
C SER A 75 11.54 1.05 5.79
N TYR A 76 10.84 1.93 5.09
CA TYR A 76 11.45 3.11 4.50
C TYR A 76 11.21 4.32 5.38
N SER A 77 12.24 5.15 5.53
CA SER A 77 12.08 6.52 5.99
C SER A 77 11.30 7.36 4.96
N ASN A 78 10.70 8.45 5.42
CA ASN A 78 10.04 9.42 4.52
C ASN A 78 11.00 9.96 3.45
N GLU A 79 12.29 10.10 3.77
CA GLU A 79 13.30 10.54 2.80
C GLU A 79 13.53 9.50 1.71
N GLU A 80 13.70 8.23 2.08
CA GLU A 80 13.87 7.13 1.11
C GLU A 80 12.65 6.98 0.20
N LEU A 81 11.44 7.08 0.75
CA LEU A 81 10.20 7.03 -0.03
C LEU A 81 10.12 8.19 -1.03
N ARG A 82 10.47 9.41 -0.60
CA ARG A 82 10.52 10.56 -1.51
C ARG A 82 11.55 10.35 -2.62
N ILE A 83 12.73 9.80 -2.31
CA ILE A 83 13.77 9.53 -3.32
C ILE A 83 13.27 8.47 -4.32
N LYS A 84 12.74 7.34 -3.84
CA LYS A 84 12.24 6.23 -4.65
C LYS A 84 11.09 6.67 -5.58
N MET A 85 10.13 7.43 -5.03
CA MET A 85 9.00 7.96 -5.80
C MET A 85 9.29 9.29 -6.50
N LYS A 86 10.52 9.81 -6.43
CA LYS A 86 10.93 11.12 -7.00
C LYS A 86 9.96 12.24 -6.61
N LEU A 87 9.69 12.38 -5.31
CA LEU A 87 8.82 13.39 -4.71
C LEU A 87 9.67 14.55 -4.17
N LYS A 88 9.18 15.78 -4.32
CA LYS A 88 9.94 16.98 -3.97
C LYS A 88 9.93 17.26 -2.46
N ASN A 89 8.83 16.99 -1.79
CA ASN A 89 8.60 17.34 -0.39
C ASN A 89 7.63 16.36 0.28
N ASN A 90 7.43 16.50 1.59
CA ASN A 90 6.55 15.61 2.34
C ASN A 90 5.06 15.79 1.99
N ARG A 91 4.65 16.95 1.47
CA ARG A 91 3.26 17.14 1.01
C ARG A 91 2.95 16.25 -0.20
N GLU A 92 3.89 16.16 -1.15
CA GLU A 92 3.80 15.18 -2.25
C GLU A 92 3.84 13.73 -1.73
N LEU A 93 4.54 13.45 -0.63
CA LEU A 93 4.53 12.12 0.01
C LEU A 93 3.18 11.76 0.61
N TYR A 94 2.56 12.68 1.35
CA TYR A 94 1.23 12.44 1.92
C TYR A 94 0.16 12.31 0.84
N LEU A 95 0.26 13.09 -0.25
CA LEU A 95 -0.59 12.90 -1.42
C LEU A 95 -0.38 11.53 -2.08
N ALA A 96 0.86 11.02 -2.11
CA ALA A 96 1.14 9.67 -2.62
C ALA A 96 0.48 8.59 -1.74
N TYR A 97 0.56 8.72 -0.41
CA TYR A 97 -0.15 7.81 0.50
C TYR A 97 -1.66 7.86 0.29
N PHE A 98 -2.23 9.05 0.16
CA PHE A 98 -3.65 9.23 -0.11
C PHE A 98 -4.08 8.58 -1.44
N ALA A 99 -3.26 8.71 -2.49
CA ALA A 99 -3.50 8.04 -3.77
C ALA A 99 -3.47 6.51 -3.65
N MET A 100 -2.51 5.95 -2.91
CA MET A 100 -2.45 4.50 -2.65
C MET A 100 -3.70 4.02 -1.90
N LEU A 101 -4.11 4.75 -0.86
CA LEU A 101 -5.31 4.45 -0.08
C LEU A 101 -6.58 4.52 -0.93
N THR A 102 -6.67 5.52 -1.81
CA THR A 102 -7.79 5.67 -2.75
C THR A 102 -7.90 4.47 -3.70
N VAL A 103 -6.79 3.95 -4.20
CA VAL A 103 -6.80 2.73 -5.02
C VAL A 103 -7.29 1.55 -4.19
N VAL A 104 -6.73 1.32 -3.00
CA VAL A 104 -7.13 0.19 -2.15
C VAL A 104 -8.62 0.26 -1.77
N SER A 105 -9.12 1.43 -1.38
CA SER A 105 -10.54 1.59 -0.99
C SER A 105 -11.51 1.19 -2.09
N LYS A 106 -11.18 1.49 -3.36
CA LYS A 106 -12.00 1.12 -4.52
C LYS A 106 -12.21 -0.39 -4.69
N PHE A 107 -11.29 -1.23 -4.18
CA PHE A 107 -11.42 -2.69 -4.25
C PHE A 107 -12.23 -3.27 -3.08
N TYR A 108 -12.33 -2.56 -1.94
CA TYR A 108 -12.92 -3.06 -0.70
C TYR A 108 -14.13 -2.24 -0.20
N ASN A 109 -14.83 -1.54 -1.10
CA ASN A 109 -15.96 -0.67 -0.76
C ASN A 109 -17.32 -1.41 -0.56
N SER A 110 -17.33 -2.72 -0.31
CA SER A 110 -18.55 -3.51 -0.05
C SER A 110 -18.81 -3.70 1.45
N GLU A 111 -20.05 -3.98 1.85
CA GLU A 111 -20.40 -4.32 3.24
C GLU A 111 -19.59 -5.51 3.77
N ASP A 112 -19.29 -6.46 2.90
CA ASP A 112 -18.35 -7.55 3.16
C ASP A 112 -16.99 -7.21 2.52
N GLN A 113 -16.12 -6.58 3.31
CA GLN A 113 -14.82 -6.02 2.89
C GLN A 113 -13.71 -7.08 2.82
N THR A 114 -14.07 -8.35 2.96
CA THR A 114 -13.12 -9.48 2.93
C THR A 114 -12.78 -9.92 1.50
N LEU A 115 -13.57 -9.47 0.52
CA LEU A 115 -13.43 -9.82 -0.89
C LEU A 115 -13.27 -8.58 -1.75
N SER A 116 -12.29 -8.64 -2.65
CA SER A 116 -12.11 -7.63 -3.69
C SER A 116 -13.30 -7.71 -4.67
N THR A 117 -14.01 -6.60 -4.85
CA THR A 117 -15.25 -6.57 -5.68
C THR A 117 -15.00 -6.19 -7.14
N ARG A 118 -13.80 -5.73 -7.47
CA ARG A 118 -13.40 -5.27 -8.80
C ARG A 118 -12.12 -5.96 -9.24
N VAL A 119 -11.98 -6.20 -10.55
CA VAL A 119 -10.75 -6.78 -11.11
C VAL A 119 -9.68 -5.71 -11.28
N TYR A 120 -10.06 -4.53 -11.75
CA TYR A 120 -9.18 -3.38 -11.93
C TYR A 120 -9.93 -2.07 -11.65
N VAL A 121 -9.17 -0.99 -11.51
CA VAL A 121 -9.65 0.41 -11.52
C VAL A 121 -8.88 1.19 -12.57
N THR A 122 -9.51 2.19 -13.19
CA THR A 122 -8.80 3.04 -14.15
C THR A 122 -8.14 4.21 -13.45
N ILE A 123 -7.06 4.72 -14.03
CA ILE A 123 -6.34 5.88 -13.49
C ILE A 123 -7.21 7.13 -13.47
N GLU A 124 -8.11 7.28 -14.45
CA GLU A 124 -9.08 8.38 -14.51
C GLU A 124 -10.13 8.27 -13.38
N ASP A 125 -10.58 7.05 -13.02
CA ASP A 125 -11.46 6.84 -11.86
C ASP A 125 -10.74 7.21 -10.56
N VAL A 126 -9.45 6.85 -10.44
CA VAL A 126 -8.63 7.23 -9.28
C VAL A 126 -8.46 8.74 -9.19
N GLU A 127 -8.07 9.41 -10.29
CA GLU A 127 -7.95 10.87 -10.34
C GLU A 127 -9.26 11.56 -9.96
N SER A 128 -10.38 11.12 -10.53
CA SER A 128 -11.71 11.66 -10.24
C SER A 128 -12.11 11.51 -8.78
N THR A 129 -11.74 10.38 -8.17
CA THR A 129 -12.02 10.10 -6.76
C THR A 129 -11.18 10.97 -5.84
N ILE A 130 -9.90 11.13 -6.15
CA ILE A 130 -9.04 12.06 -5.42
C ILE A 130 -9.60 13.47 -5.53
N ASN A 131 -9.95 13.95 -6.74
CA ASN A 131 -10.59 15.27 -6.92
C ASN A 131 -11.80 15.45 -6.02
N TYR A 132 -12.73 14.48 -6.01
CA TYR A 132 -13.93 14.54 -5.17
C TYR A 132 -13.60 14.68 -3.68
N HIS A 133 -12.63 13.91 -3.15
CA HIS A 133 -12.23 14.01 -1.75
C HIS A 133 -11.47 15.30 -1.43
N ILE A 134 -10.63 15.80 -2.34
CA ILE A 134 -9.98 17.11 -2.19
C ILE A 134 -11.04 18.21 -2.06
N GLU A 135 -12.08 18.20 -2.90
CA GLU A 135 -13.19 19.16 -2.79
C GLU A 135 -13.93 19.04 -1.44
N GLN A 136 -14.06 17.84 -0.86
CA GLN A 136 -14.65 17.70 0.48
C GLN A 136 -13.70 18.23 1.56
N PHE A 137 -12.41 17.94 1.47
CA PHE A 137 -11.40 18.45 2.39
C PHE A 137 -11.36 19.98 2.38
N GLU A 138 -11.41 20.61 1.21
CA GLU A 138 -11.49 22.07 1.10
C GLU A 138 -12.74 22.67 1.74
N LYS A 139 -13.89 21.98 1.67
CA LYS A 139 -15.10 22.41 2.38
C LYS A 139 -14.93 22.28 3.88
N SER A 140 -14.43 21.14 4.35
CA SER A 140 -14.16 20.92 5.77
C SER A 140 -13.16 21.95 6.32
N ILE A 141 -12.07 22.26 5.62
CA ILE A 141 -11.10 23.30 6.03
C ILE A 141 -11.76 24.68 6.17
N LYS A 142 -12.81 24.98 5.39
CA LYS A 142 -13.54 26.26 5.51
C LYS A 142 -14.56 26.26 6.65
N GLU A 143 -15.06 25.09 7.04
CA GLU A 143 -16.04 24.90 8.11
C GLU A 143 -15.38 24.80 9.50
N PHE A 144 -14.19 24.21 9.57
CA PHE A 144 -13.37 24.16 10.78
C PHE A 144 -12.43 25.37 10.81
N ASP A 145 -12.57 26.23 11.83
CA ASP A 145 -11.77 27.46 11.99
C ASP A 145 -10.28 27.16 12.30
N ASP A 146 -9.96 25.90 12.63
CA ASP A 146 -8.60 25.40 12.88
C ASP A 146 -8.30 24.11 12.10
N THR A 147 -7.19 24.11 11.36
CA THR A 147 -6.69 22.94 10.63
C THR A 147 -6.00 21.91 11.53
N GLU A 148 -5.60 22.28 12.75
CA GLU A 148 -5.05 21.33 13.74
C GLU A 148 -6.11 20.30 14.15
N ASP A 149 -7.36 20.73 14.35
CA ASP A 149 -8.48 19.82 14.67
C ASP A 149 -8.73 18.81 13.54
N LEU A 150 -8.52 19.21 12.28
CA LEU A 150 -8.63 18.32 11.12
C LEU A 150 -7.45 17.34 11.02
N ALA A 151 -6.23 17.83 11.27
CA ALA A 151 -5.03 16.99 11.27
C ALA A 151 -5.11 15.93 12.37
N ASP A 152 -5.55 16.29 13.57
CA ASP A 152 -5.74 15.37 14.69
C ASP A 152 -6.92 14.40 14.47
N PHE A 153 -7.98 14.85 13.79
CA PHE A 153 -9.15 14.02 13.51
C PHE A 153 -8.93 12.98 12.40
N TYR A 154 -8.07 13.30 11.43
CA TYR A 154 -7.77 12.44 10.28
C TYR A 154 -6.35 11.83 10.31
N ASP A 155 -5.49 12.18 11.28
CA ASP A 155 -4.07 11.75 11.34
C ASP A 155 -3.34 11.92 9.99
N LEU A 156 -3.71 12.99 9.26
CA LEU A 156 -3.24 13.29 7.90
C LEU A 156 -3.03 14.79 7.75
N ASP A 157 -1.95 15.19 7.08
CA ASP A 157 -1.70 16.57 6.66
C ASP A 157 -2.63 16.94 5.49
N ILE A 158 -3.92 17.13 5.78
CA ILE A 158 -4.97 17.40 4.78
C ILE A 158 -4.63 18.67 3.99
N ASP A 159 -4.21 19.74 4.68
CA ASP A 159 -3.79 20.98 4.04
C ASP A 159 -2.62 20.75 3.07
N GLY A 160 -1.64 19.95 3.48
CA GLY A 160 -0.52 19.53 2.62
C GLY A 160 -0.97 18.74 1.40
N ILE A 161 -1.91 17.79 1.56
CA ILE A 161 -2.46 16.97 0.47
C ILE A 161 -3.19 17.86 -0.55
N VAL A 162 -4.08 18.74 -0.09
CA VAL A 162 -4.83 19.70 -0.94
C VAL A 162 -3.86 20.58 -1.72
N LYS A 163 -2.92 21.23 -1.03
CA LYS A 163 -1.91 22.10 -1.68
C LYS A 163 -1.03 21.36 -2.69
N ALA A 164 -0.68 20.10 -2.40
CA ALA A 164 0.10 19.29 -3.33
C ALA A 164 -0.71 18.94 -4.59
N TRP A 165 -2.00 18.62 -4.43
CA TRP A 165 -2.87 18.26 -5.55
C TRP A 165 -3.21 19.44 -6.46
N ASP A 166 -3.47 20.61 -5.89
CA ASP A 166 -3.75 21.84 -6.64
C ASP A 166 -2.51 22.40 -7.36
N GLY A 167 -1.32 22.08 -6.85
CA GLY A 167 -0.07 22.40 -7.52
C GLY A 167 0.18 21.59 -8.81
N LEU A 168 -0.59 20.53 -9.07
CA LEU A 168 -0.49 19.69 -10.26
C LEU A 168 -1.41 20.23 -11.37
N LYS A 169 -0.91 20.24 -12.60
CA LYS A 169 -1.76 20.58 -13.76
C LYS A 169 -2.84 19.51 -13.96
N VAL A 170 -4.03 19.92 -14.38
CA VAL A 170 -5.05 19.00 -14.88
C VAL A 170 -4.54 18.31 -16.14
N TYR A 171 -4.81 17.01 -16.27
CA TYR A 171 -4.44 16.25 -17.46
C TYR A 171 -5.26 16.74 -18.67
N ASP A 172 -4.61 16.97 -19.81
CA ASP A 172 -5.28 17.25 -21.08
C ASP A 172 -5.44 15.93 -21.84
N GLU A 173 -6.68 15.48 -22.04
CA GLU A 173 -7.02 14.24 -22.77
C GLU A 173 -6.42 14.17 -24.17
N LYS A 174 -6.06 15.33 -24.77
CA LYS A 174 -5.40 15.42 -26.08
C LYS A 174 -3.89 15.21 -26.02
N ALA A 175 -3.31 15.07 -24.83
CA ALA A 175 -1.88 14.81 -24.68
C ALA A 175 -1.53 13.44 -25.29
N LYS A 176 -0.77 13.47 -26.38
CA LYS A 176 -0.42 12.26 -27.14
C LYS A 176 0.45 11.25 -26.38
N ASN A 177 1.09 11.67 -25.28
CA ASN A 177 2.03 10.86 -24.50
C ASN A 177 1.76 11.01 -22.99
N ILE A 178 0.87 10.17 -22.46
CA ILE A 178 0.59 10.03 -21.02
C ILE A 178 1.90 9.83 -20.22
N GLU A 179 2.87 9.14 -20.81
CA GLU A 179 4.17 8.81 -20.23
C GLU A 179 5.08 10.03 -19.96
N LEU A 180 4.89 11.15 -20.70
CA LEU A 180 5.80 12.30 -20.68
C LEU A 180 5.31 13.46 -19.80
N THR A 181 4.19 13.30 -19.09
CA THR A 181 3.57 14.41 -18.35
C THR A 181 3.78 14.35 -16.85
N GLU A 182 5.03 14.28 -16.40
CA GLU A 182 5.40 14.24 -14.96
C GLU A 182 4.86 15.41 -14.10
N LYS A 183 4.31 16.46 -14.72
CA LYS A 183 3.83 17.69 -14.07
C LYS A 183 2.30 17.79 -13.95
N ASN A 184 1.55 16.77 -14.38
CA ASN A 184 0.10 16.73 -14.19
C ASN A 184 -0.32 15.61 -13.23
N ARG A 185 -1.59 15.63 -12.82
CA ARG A 185 -2.19 14.69 -11.86
C ARG A 185 -1.97 13.22 -12.24
N ILE A 186 -2.24 12.86 -13.50
CA ILE A 186 -2.00 11.51 -14.02
C ILE A 186 -0.52 11.11 -13.94
N GLY A 187 0.40 11.98 -14.35
CA GLY A 187 1.84 11.71 -14.27
C GLY A 187 2.33 11.51 -12.83
N PHE A 188 1.77 12.26 -11.88
CA PHE A 188 2.02 12.04 -10.46
C PHE A 188 1.53 10.66 -10.01
N LEU A 189 0.29 10.27 -10.35
CA LEU A 189 -0.26 8.96 -10.00
C LEU A 189 0.58 7.81 -10.59
N LEU A 190 0.96 7.89 -11.86
CA LEU A 190 1.80 6.88 -12.51
C LEU A 190 3.16 6.72 -11.85
N LYS A 191 3.73 7.81 -11.35
CA LYS A 191 5.00 7.79 -10.62
C LYS A 191 4.86 7.03 -9.29
N VAL A 192 3.77 7.27 -8.56
CA VAL A 192 3.44 6.55 -7.32
C VAL A 192 3.14 5.07 -7.60
N PHE A 193 2.35 4.77 -8.62
CA PHE A 193 1.95 3.40 -8.94
C PHE A 193 3.09 2.57 -9.53
N ARG A 194 4.06 3.21 -10.19
CA ARG A 194 5.30 2.55 -10.60
C ARG A 194 6.08 2.04 -9.39
N PHE A 195 6.24 2.86 -8.36
CA PHE A 195 6.85 2.41 -7.10
C PHE A 195 6.07 1.23 -6.50
N MET A 196 4.74 1.30 -6.45
CA MET A 196 3.92 0.18 -5.97
C MET A 196 4.08 -1.09 -6.81
N GLN A 197 4.31 -0.97 -8.12
CA GLN A 197 4.59 -2.10 -9.00
C GLN A 197 5.99 -2.69 -8.76
N GLU A 198 6.99 -1.84 -8.53
CA GLU A 198 8.36 -2.25 -8.14
C GLU A 198 8.34 -3.02 -6.81
N GLU A 199 7.48 -2.64 -5.86
CA GLU A 199 7.27 -3.35 -4.59
C GLU A 199 6.32 -4.57 -4.70
N HIS A 200 5.90 -4.91 -5.93
CA HIS A 200 4.99 -6.01 -6.27
C HIS A 200 3.62 -5.93 -5.56
N LEU A 201 3.10 -4.73 -5.37
CA LEU A 201 1.82 -4.46 -4.73
C LEU A 201 0.72 -4.15 -5.74
N PHE A 202 1.05 -3.46 -6.83
CA PHE A 202 0.14 -3.17 -7.94
C PHE A 202 0.61 -3.84 -9.23
N ILE A 203 -0.34 -4.08 -10.13
CA ILE A 203 -0.09 -4.35 -11.55
C ILE A 203 -0.69 -3.18 -12.32
N VAL A 204 0.12 -2.46 -13.10
CA VAL A 204 -0.34 -1.34 -13.93
C VAL A 204 -0.26 -1.74 -15.40
N ARG A 205 -1.39 -1.85 -16.09
CA ARG A 205 -1.47 -2.17 -17.52
C ARG A 205 -1.70 -0.92 -18.33
N GLU A 206 -0.90 -0.76 -19.39
CA GLU A 206 -1.01 0.34 -20.37
C GLU A 206 -1.09 1.73 -19.74
N TYR A 207 -0.52 1.92 -18.54
CA TYR A 207 -0.59 3.15 -17.76
C TYR A 207 -2.02 3.61 -17.42
N LYS A 208 -2.99 2.70 -17.48
CA LYS A 208 -4.42 3.03 -17.31
C LYS A 208 -5.11 2.16 -16.29
N GLU A 209 -4.90 0.86 -16.34
CA GLU A 209 -5.60 -0.09 -15.47
C GLU A 209 -4.69 -0.48 -14.32
N ILE A 210 -5.20 -0.34 -13.09
CA ILE A 210 -4.52 -0.71 -11.86
C ILE A 210 -5.25 -1.90 -11.26
N GLU A 211 -4.52 -2.99 -11.01
CA GLU A 211 -4.98 -4.17 -10.26
C GLU A 211 -4.16 -4.33 -8.98
N LEU A 212 -4.77 -4.89 -7.92
CA LEU A 212 -4.02 -5.30 -6.72
C LEU A 212 -3.40 -6.67 -6.94
N THR A 213 -2.14 -6.84 -6.54
CA THR A 213 -1.53 -8.18 -6.49
C THR A 213 -2.13 -9.03 -5.37
N GLU A 214 -2.00 -10.35 -5.46
CA GLU A 214 -2.41 -11.27 -4.38
C GLU A 214 -1.66 -10.97 -3.07
N LYS A 215 -0.39 -10.56 -3.17
CA LYS A 215 0.40 -10.03 -2.03
C LYS A 215 -0.35 -8.91 -1.31
N LEU A 216 -0.73 -7.85 -2.02
CA LEU A 216 -1.41 -6.72 -1.40
C LEU A 216 -2.80 -7.10 -0.90
N LYS A 217 -3.56 -7.91 -1.63
CA LYS A 217 -4.87 -8.39 -1.17
C LYS A 217 -4.75 -9.17 0.15
N ARG A 218 -3.73 -10.01 0.28
CA ARG A 218 -3.49 -10.77 1.50
C ARG A 218 -3.03 -9.89 2.65
N ILE A 219 -2.18 -8.89 2.38
CA ILE A 219 -1.80 -7.86 3.35
C ILE A 219 -3.03 -7.16 3.90
N VAL A 220 -3.90 -6.65 3.02
CA VAL A 220 -5.09 -5.91 3.42
C VAL A 220 -6.03 -6.79 4.26
N THR A 221 -6.31 -8.01 3.81
CA THR A 221 -7.21 -8.94 4.51
C THR A 221 -6.66 -9.52 5.81
N SER A 222 -5.36 -9.80 5.89
CA SER A 222 -4.74 -10.44 7.07
C SER A 222 -4.21 -9.45 8.11
N TYR A 223 -3.80 -8.25 7.69
CA TYR A 223 -3.14 -7.25 8.57
C TYR A 223 -3.95 -5.98 8.82
N TYR A 224 -4.78 -5.54 7.87
CA TYR A 224 -5.49 -4.27 7.98
C TYR A 224 -6.98 -4.44 8.34
N PHE A 225 -7.61 -5.56 7.97
CA PHE A 225 -8.99 -5.86 8.40
C PHE A 225 -9.11 -6.54 9.77
N ASN A 226 -8.01 -6.72 10.50
CA ASN A 226 -8.09 -6.99 11.93
C ASN A 226 -8.59 -5.73 12.65
N SER A 227 -9.60 -5.89 13.50
CA SER A 227 -10.68 -4.93 13.80
C SER A 227 -10.27 -3.49 14.14
N PHE A 228 -9.08 -3.28 14.72
CA PHE A 228 -8.59 -1.95 15.10
C PHE A 228 -8.23 -1.04 13.91
N ARG A 229 -7.62 -1.60 12.85
CA ARG A 229 -7.15 -0.80 11.69
C ARG A 229 -8.24 -0.54 10.66
N LYS A 230 -9.20 -1.46 10.56
CA LYS A 230 -10.43 -1.28 9.77
C LYS A 230 -11.17 -0.03 10.22
N GLU A 231 -11.35 0.16 11.52
CA GLU A 231 -12.08 1.30 12.06
C GLU A 231 -11.37 2.62 11.77
N GLN A 232 -10.04 2.68 11.89
CA GLN A 232 -9.27 3.88 11.53
C GLN A 232 -9.33 4.18 10.02
N LEU A 233 -9.00 3.21 9.16
CA LEU A 233 -9.06 3.38 7.70
C LEU A 233 -10.47 3.71 7.20
N MET A 234 -11.50 3.05 7.75
CA MET A 234 -12.90 3.31 7.38
C MET A 234 -13.40 4.62 7.95
N ASN A 235 -12.98 5.04 9.15
CA ASN A 235 -13.30 6.37 9.67
C ASN A 235 -12.70 7.43 8.76
N LEU A 236 -11.45 7.29 8.31
CA LEU A 236 -10.83 8.24 7.37
C LEU A 236 -11.61 8.35 6.05
N LEU A 237 -12.08 7.22 5.51
CA LEU A 237 -12.82 7.17 4.25
C LEU A 237 -14.30 7.61 4.39
N GLN A 238 -15.00 7.18 5.44
CA GLN A 238 -16.43 7.50 5.67
C GLN A 238 -16.65 8.91 6.21
N LYS A 239 -15.75 9.43 7.05
CA LYS A 239 -15.83 10.82 7.52
C LYS A 239 -15.65 11.83 6.39
N SER A 240 -14.97 11.45 5.31
CA SER A 240 -14.88 12.24 4.07
C SER A 240 -16.13 12.20 3.19
N ASP A 241 -17.08 11.29 3.47
CA ASP A 241 -18.29 11.05 2.68
C ASP A 241 -19.57 11.63 3.31
N GLY A 242 -19.44 12.48 4.34
CA GLY A 242 -20.54 13.32 4.82
C GLY A 242 -21.80 12.55 5.27
N ARG A 243 -21.65 11.37 5.88
CA ARG A 243 -22.76 10.74 6.62
C ARG A 243 -22.55 10.87 8.11
N VAL A 244 -23.08 11.97 8.63
CA VAL A 244 -23.43 12.09 10.05
C VAL A 244 -24.49 11.01 10.31
N GLY A 245 -24.08 9.91 10.95
CA GLY A 245 -25.02 8.98 11.55
C GLY A 245 -25.74 9.70 12.69
N ASN A 246 -27.08 9.71 12.61
CA ASN A 246 -27.96 10.19 13.67
C ASN A 246 -27.71 9.50 15.01
#